data_AF-A0A7C6A9P4-F1
#
_entry.id   AF-A0A7C6A9P4-F1
#
_cell.length_a   1.000
_cell.length_b   1.000
_cell.length_c   1.000
_cell.angle_alpha   90.00
_cell.angle_beta   90.00
_cell.angle_gamma   90.00
#
_symmetry.space_group_name_H-M   'P 1'
#
loop_
_entity.id
_entity.type
_entity.pdbx_description
1 polymer ?
#
loop_
_entity_poly.entity_id
_entity_poly.type
_entity_poly.pdbx_seq_one_letter_code
_entity_poly.pdbx_strand_id
1 'polypeptide(L)' 'LPPTANRLTLKLFDISGKMVKEIVTPADKSEIKIPLKGINPGIYFLQLGKETKKFLVVK' A
#
# COMPACT_ATOMS: atom_id res chain seq x y z
N LEU A 1 7.02 26.52 13.87
CA LEU A 1 6.17 25.31 13.77
C LEU A 1 6.97 24.26 13.02
N PRO A 2 7.19 23.04 13.55
CA PRO A 2 7.85 22.01 12.77
C PRO A 2 7.00 21.73 11.53
N PRO A 3 7.60 21.44 10.37
CA PRO A 3 6.83 21.13 9.16
C PRO A 3 5.92 19.94 9.51
N THR A 4 4.62 20.13 9.31
CA THR A 4 3.63 19.04 9.30
C THR A 4 4.18 17.99 8.36
N ALA A 5 4.72 16.90 8.90
CA ALA A 5 5.37 15.88 8.10
C ALA A 5 4.37 15.41 7.04
N ASN A 6 4.65 15.67 5.77
CA ASN A 6 3.80 15.20 4.68
C ASN A 6 3.68 13.68 4.83
N ARG A 7 2.45 13.17 4.90
CA ARG A 7 2.18 11.74 5.01
C ARG A 7 1.61 11.24 3.70
N LEU A 8 2.01 10.04 3.31
CA LEU A 8 1.44 9.28 2.22
C LEU A 8 0.57 8.17 2.79
N THR A 9 -0.56 7.95 2.13
CA THR A 9 -1.46 6.82 2.43
C THR A 9 -1.41 5.85 1.26
N LEU A 10 -1.00 4.62 1.55
CA LEU A 10 -1.04 3.50 0.62
C LEU A 10 -2.20 2.60 1.00
N LYS A 11 -2.98 2.19 0.00
CA LYS A 11 -4.10 1.26 0.17
C LYS A 11 -3.86 0.02 -0.66
N LEU A 12 -4.11 -1.14 -0.06
CA LEU A 12 -3.99 -2.43 -0.71
C LEU A 12 -5.37 -3.04 -0.86
N PHE A 13 -5.73 -3.39 -2.09
CA PHE A 13 -7.00 -4.03 -2.44
C PHE A 13 -6.75 -5.41 -3.02
N ASP A 14 -7.62 -6.37 -2.69
CA ASP A 14 -7.67 -7.66 -3.38
C ASP A 14 -8.42 -7.57 -4.72
N ILE A 15 -8.46 -8.67 -5.46
CA ILE A 15 -9.11 -8.75 -6.78
C ILE A 15 -10.63 -8.48 -6.75
N SER A 16 -11.28 -8.61 -5.59
CA SER A 16 -12.70 -8.29 -5.42
C SER A 16 -12.95 -6.79 -5.18
N GLY A 17 -11.87 -5.99 -5.05
CA GLY A 17 -11.94 -4.59 -4.70
C GLY A 17 -12.04 -4.33 -3.19
N LYS A 18 -11.97 -5.37 -2.36
CA LYS A 18 -11.96 -5.21 -0.90
C LYS A 18 -10.61 -4.67 -0.45
N MET A 19 -10.64 -3.60 0.36
CA MET A 19 -9.44 -3.09 1.01
C MET A 19 -8.96 -4.07 2.09
N VAL A 20 -7.75 -4.57 1.94
CA VAL A 20 -7.13 -5.53 2.87
C VAL A 20 -6.12 -4.87 3.80
N LYS A 21 -5.55 -3.72 3.43
CA LYS A 21 -4.58 -3.00 4.24
C LYS A 21 -4.52 -1.51 3.91
N GLU A 22 -4.32 -0.68 4.93
CA GLU A 22 -3.97 0.73 4.80
C GLU A 22 -2.64 0.98 5.52
N ILE A 23 -1.76 1.79 4.91
CA ILE A 23 -0.43 2.09 5.41
C ILE A 23 -0.22 3.60 5.33
N VAL A 24 0.03 4.23 6.47
CA VAL A 24 0.36 5.66 6.56
C VAL A 24 1.85 5.79 6.85
N THR A 25 2.58 6.49 5.98
CA THR A 25 4.03 6.65 6.06
C THR A 25 4.44 8.09 5.82
N PRO A 26 5.55 8.56 6.40
CA PRO A 26 6.19 9.80 5.96
C PRO A 26 6.45 9.81 4.45
N ALA A 27 6.23 10.96 3.80
CA ALA A 27 6.38 11.14 2.36
C ALA A 27 7.82 11.24 1.88
N ASP A 28 8.77 11.44 2.81
CA ASP A 28 10.20 11.49 2.56
C ASP A 28 10.84 10.10 2.45
N LYS A 29 10.08 9.02 2.72
CA LYS A 29 10.59 7.65 2.53
C LYS A 29 10.66 7.29 1.05
N SER A 30 11.87 6.98 0.60
CA SER A 30 12.15 6.41 -0.71
C SER A 30 11.75 4.93 -0.84
N GLU A 31 11.67 4.21 0.29
CA GLU A 31 11.33 2.78 0.33
C GLU A 31 10.28 2.49 1.41
N ILE A 32 9.25 1.71 1.04
CA ILE A 32 8.19 1.26 1.94
C ILE A 32 8.10 -0.26 1.84
N LYS A 33 8.39 -0.93 2.96
CA LYS A 33 8.25 -2.40 3.07
C LYS A 33 6.84 -2.75 3.54
N ILE A 34 6.11 -3.49 2.71
CA ILE A 34 4.75 -3.93 3.00
C ILE A 34 4.78 -5.40 3.40
N PRO A 35 4.62 -5.76 4.69
CA PRO A 35 4.57 -7.15 5.08
C PRO A 35 3.28 -7.80 4.55
N LEU A 36 3.44 -8.87 3.78
CA LEU A 36 2.36 -9.66 3.16
C LEU A 36 1.96 -10.88 4.01
N LYS A 37 2.43 -10.97 5.26
CA LYS A 37 2.06 -12.07 6.18
C LYS A 37 0.54 -12.09 6.37
N GLY A 38 -0.07 -13.27 6.15
CA GLY A 38 -1.52 -13.45 6.25
C GLY A 38 -2.31 -13.03 5.00
N ILE A 39 -1.63 -12.63 3.92
CA ILE A 39 -2.25 -12.36 2.62
C ILE A 39 -2.25 -13.65 1.80
N ASN A 40 -3.40 -13.98 1.22
CA ASN A 40 -3.53 -15.14 0.35
C ASN A 40 -2.83 -14.88 -1.00
N PRO A 41 -2.32 -15.93 -1.68
CA PRO A 41 -1.87 -15.79 -3.06
C PRO A 41 -2.99 -15.24 -3.95
N GLY A 42 -2.63 -14.35 -4.86
CA GLY A 42 -3.61 -13.71 -5.73
C GLY A 42 -3.15 -12.39 -6.30
N ILE A 43 -4.04 -11.77 -7.07
CA ILE A 43 -3.83 -10.46 -7.68
C ILE A 43 -4.24 -9.39 -6.67
N TYR A 44 -3.38 -8.38 -6.52
CA TYR A 44 -3.60 -7.24 -5.65
C TYR A 44 -3.33 -5.93 -6.37
N PHE A 45 -3.92 -4.86 -5.84
CA PHE A 45 -3.77 -3.50 -6.31
C PHE A 45 -3.27 -2.60 -5.18
N LEU A 46 -2.09 -2.02 -5.37
CA LEU A 46 -1.54 -0.99 -4.47
C LEU A 46 -1.89 0.39 -5.03
N GLN A 47 -2.63 1.17 -4.26
CA GLN A 47 -2.97 2.55 -4.58
C GLN A 47 -2.12 3.51 -3.75
N LEU A 48 -1.53 4.50 -4.42
CA LEU A 48 -0.83 5.64 -3.82
C LEU A 48 -1.38 6.92 -4.48
N GLY A 49 -2.22 7.66 -3.76
CA GLY A 49 -2.91 8.81 -4.34
C GLY A 49 -3.77 8.41 -5.55
N LYS A 50 -3.46 8.96 -6.73
CA LYS A 50 -4.14 8.65 -8.00
C LYS A 50 -3.49 7.49 -8.76
N GLU A 51 -2.31 7.03 -8.34
CA GLU A 51 -1.61 5.93 -8.98
C GLU A 51 -2.05 4.58 -8.41
N THR A 52 -2.19 3.60 -9.29
CA THR A 52 -2.50 2.22 -8.92
C THR A 52 -1.52 1.28 -9.62
N LYS A 53 -0.90 0.38 -8.87
CA LYS A 53 -0.07 -0.71 -9.40
C LYS A 53 -0.69 -2.07 -9.09
N LYS A 54 -0.78 -2.90 -10.12
CA LYS A 54 -1.20 -4.31 -10.01
C LYS A 54 0.01 -5.20 -9.78
N PHE A 55 -0.11 -6.19 -8.90
CA PHE A 55 0.92 -7.20 -8.69
C PHE A 55 0.32 -8.55 -8.31
N LEU A 56 1.09 -9.62 -8.50
CA LEU A 56 0.74 -10.99 -8.13
C LEU A 56 1.51 -11.36 -6.85
N VAL A 57 0.80 -11.83 -5.83
CA VAL A 57 1.40 -12.46 -4.65
C VAL A 57 1.39 -13.96 -4.89
N VAL A 58 2.58 -14.57 -4.87
CA VAL A 58 2.78 -16.02 -4.94
C VAL A 58 3.31 -16.53 -3.60
N LYS A 59 3.15 -17.83 -3.33
CA LYS A 59 3.75 -18.51 -2.18
C LYS A 59 5.18 -18.91 -2.46
#